data_AF-G4ZL38-F1
#
_entry.id   AF-G4ZL38-F1
#
_cell.length_a   1.000
_cell.length_b   1.000
_cell.length_c   1.000
_cell.angle_alpha   90.00
_cell.angle_beta   90.00
_cell.angle_gamma   90.00
#
_symmetry.space_group_name_H-M   'P 1'
#
loop_
_entity.id
_entity.type
_entity.pdbx_description
1 polymer ?
#
loop_
_entity_poly.entity_id
_entity_poly.type
_entity_poly.pdbx_seq_one_letter_code
_entity_poly.pdbx_strand_id
1 'polypeptide(L)'
;MLCSLSGQVPVEPVVSLKSGLVFERRLLLEYLEQNQRRCPVTGEELDAEKDLLAVRAAPASGGKAASAAATAPAALSAPEAASVPQLLAAFQNEWDAVMLETFTLKQHLEQTRQELSHALYQHDAACRVIARLNTENAALKERAAQLAA
;
A
#
# COMPACT_ATOMS: atom_id res chain seq x y z
N MET A 1 -2.42 -8.49 -15.33
CA MET A 1 -1.58 -8.96 -14.20
C MET A 1 -0.67 -7.80 -13.83
N LEU A 2 -0.74 -7.30 -12.59
CA LEU A 2 0.08 -6.18 -12.12
C LEU A 2 1.10 -6.68 -11.09
N CYS A 3 2.24 -6.01 -11.02
CA CYS A 3 3.25 -6.23 -9.99
C CYS A 3 2.68 -5.79 -8.62
N SER A 4 2.73 -6.66 -7.62
CA SER A 4 2.23 -6.38 -6.28
C SER A 4 3.05 -5.34 -5.51
N LEU A 5 4.23 -4.96 -6.02
CA LEU A 5 5.10 -3.94 -5.42
C LEU A 5 4.93 -2.56 -6.07
N SER A 6 4.99 -2.47 -7.40
CA SER A 6 4.89 -1.21 -8.14
C SER A 6 3.49 -0.86 -8.65
N GLY A 7 2.56 -1.82 -8.67
CA GLY A 7 1.24 -1.66 -9.30
C GLY A 7 1.28 -1.55 -10.83
N GLN A 8 2.45 -1.68 -11.45
CA GLN A 8 2.64 -1.59 -12.90
C GLN A 8 2.61 -2.97 -13.58
N VAL A 9 2.47 -3.00 -14.89
CA VAL A 9 2.60 -4.25 -15.66
C VAL A 9 4.08 -4.66 -15.66
N PRO A 10 4.43 -5.85 -15.12
CA PRO A 10 5.82 -6.30 -15.07
C PRO A 10 6.36 -6.64 -16.47
N VAL A 11 7.61 -6.29 -16.72
CA VAL A 11 8.38 -6.66 -17.92
C VAL A 11 8.97 -8.05 -17.75
N GLU A 12 9.57 -8.31 -16.58
CA GLU A 12 10.07 -9.62 -16.17
C GLU A 12 9.26 -10.17 -14.97
N PRO A 13 8.06 -10.75 -15.23
CA PRO A 13 7.21 -11.24 -14.15
C PRO A 13 7.82 -12.47 -13.47
N VAL A 14 7.96 -12.39 -12.15
CA VAL A 14 8.30 -13.49 -11.26
C VAL A 14 7.17 -13.73 -10.27
N VAL A 15 6.89 -14.98 -9.98
CA VAL A 15 5.91 -15.38 -8.97
C VAL A 15 6.63 -15.94 -7.76
N SER A 16 6.24 -15.50 -6.58
CA SER A 16 6.65 -16.14 -5.33
C SER A 16 5.86 -17.44 -5.15
N LEU A 17 6.54 -18.57 -4.98
CA LEU A 17 5.91 -19.87 -4.74
C LEU A 17 5.22 -19.95 -3.37
N LYS A 18 5.64 -19.12 -2.41
CA LYS A 18 5.06 -19.06 -1.05
C LYS A 18 3.79 -18.24 -1.00
N SER A 19 3.82 -17.02 -1.56
CA SER A 19 2.69 -16.08 -1.49
C SER A 19 1.78 -16.13 -2.72
N GLY A 20 2.22 -16.72 -3.83
CA GLY A 20 1.47 -16.76 -5.10
C GLY A 20 1.35 -15.40 -5.80
N LEU A 21 2.06 -14.37 -5.30
CA LEU A 21 1.99 -13.01 -5.83
C LEU A 21 2.98 -12.81 -6.98
N VAL A 22 2.58 -11.95 -7.93
CA VAL A 22 3.39 -11.58 -9.11
C VAL A 22 4.17 -10.31 -8.80
N PHE A 23 5.46 -10.33 -9.10
CA PHE A 23 6.37 -9.21 -8.93
C PHE A 23 7.17 -8.96 -10.20
N GLU A 24 7.72 -7.75 -10.33
CA GLU A 24 8.77 -7.45 -11.28
C GLU A 24 10.11 -7.94 -10.70
N ARG A 25 10.85 -8.73 -11.47
CA ARG A 25 12.09 -9.37 -11.00
C ARG A 25 13.09 -8.39 -10.41
N ARG A 26 13.35 -7.29 -11.12
CA ARG A 26 14.35 -6.29 -10.72
C ARG A 26 14.02 -5.67 -9.37
N LEU A 27 12.77 -5.19 -9.24
CA LEU A 27 12.28 -4.53 -8.03
C LEU A 27 12.23 -5.48 -6.83
N LEU A 28 11.85 -6.74 -7.05
CA LEU A 28 11.78 -7.72 -5.96
C LEU A 28 13.17 -8.08 -5.43
N LEU A 29 14.16 -8.26 -6.32
CA LEU A 29 15.54 -8.58 -5.90
C LEU A 29 16.14 -7.43 -5.09
N GLU A 30 15.98 -6.20 -5.56
CA GLU A 30 16.43 -5.00 -4.84
C GLU A 30 15.76 -4.89 -3.47
N TYR A 31 14.45 -5.18 -3.38
CA TYR A 31 13.72 -5.19 -2.13
C TYR A 31 14.26 -6.25 -1.15
N LEU A 32 14.54 -7.47 -1.63
CA LEU A 32 15.03 -8.57 -0.79
C LEU A 32 16.43 -8.29 -0.23
N GLU A 33 17.30 -7.64 -1.00
CA GLU A 33 18.63 -7.20 -0.56
C GLU A 33 18.54 -6.18 0.58
N GLN A 34 17.59 -5.25 0.49
CA GLN A 34 17.42 -4.16 1.47
C GLN A 34 16.63 -4.60 2.72
N ASN A 35 15.67 -5.54 2.56
CA ASN A 35 14.68 -5.87 3.59
C ASN A 35 14.79 -7.31 4.10
N GLN A 36 16.02 -7.74 4.44
CA GLN A 36 16.30 -8.99 5.17
C GLN A 36 15.65 -10.24 4.53
N ARG A 37 15.58 -10.29 3.19
CA ARG A 37 14.97 -11.41 2.43
C ARG A 37 13.55 -11.77 2.86
N ARG A 38 12.73 -10.75 3.16
CA ARG A 38 11.30 -10.95 3.44
C ARG A 38 10.43 -10.51 2.28
N CYS A 39 9.31 -11.19 2.09
CA CYS A 39 8.30 -10.83 1.12
C CYS A 39 7.70 -9.46 1.45
N PRO A 40 7.57 -8.53 0.50
CA PRO A 40 7.07 -7.17 0.75
C PRO A 40 5.61 -7.11 1.21
N VAL A 41 4.81 -8.14 0.93
CA VAL A 41 3.37 -8.17 1.22
C VAL A 41 3.05 -9.06 2.43
N THR A 42 3.66 -10.26 2.50
CA THR A 42 3.36 -11.23 3.56
C THR A 42 4.34 -11.18 4.73
N GLY A 43 5.52 -10.58 4.56
CA GLY A 43 6.56 -10.53 5.60
C GLY A 43 7.28 -11.86 5.88
N GLU A 44 6.97 -12.92 5.11
CA GLU A 44 7.59 -14.24 5.19
C GLU A 44 8.97 -14.27 4.55
N GLU A 45 9.86 -15.13 5.03
CA GLU A 45 11.19 -15.33 4.44
C GLU A 45 11.08 -15.84 3.01
N LEU A 46 11.77 -15.19 2.08
CA LEU A 46 11.70 -15.43 0.65
C LEU A 46 13.12 -15.48 0.07
N ASP A 47 13.54 -16.66 -0.37
CA ASP A 47 14.84 -16.87 -1.01
C ASP A 47 14.73 -16.71 -2.53
N ALA A 48 15.55 -15.83 -3.09
CA ALA A 48 15.50 -15.46 -4.51
C ALA A 48 15.73 -16.62 -5.49
N GLU A 49 16.51 -17.63 -5.11
CA GLU A 49 16.90 -18.74 -6.01
C GLU A 49 15.92 -19.92 -5.98
N LYS A 50 15.23 -20.14 -4.85
CA LYS A 50 14.37 -21.31 -4.65
C LYS A 50 12.90 -20.97 -4.76
N ASP A 51 12.52 -19.78 -4.29
CA ASP A 51 11.12 -19.42 -4.10
C ASP A 51 10.57 -18.55 -5.24
N LEU A 52 11.41 -18.10 -6.18
CA LEU A 52 11.01 -17.27 -7.32
C LEU A 52 10.93 -18.08 -8.60
N LEU A 53 9.75 -18.11 -9.21
CA LEU A 53 9.51 -18.72 -10.51
C LEU A 53 9.35 -17.62 -11.58
N ALA A 54 10.21 -17.62 -12.59
CA ALA A 54 10.02 -16.74 -13.74
C ALA A 54 8.81 -17.21 -14.56
N VAL A 55 7.87 -16.31 -14.80
CA VAL A 55 6.68 -16.58 -15.63
C VAL A 55 6.94 -16.08 -17.03
N ARG A 56 6.75 -16.93 -18.03
CA ARG A 56 6.76 -16.48 -19.42
C ARG A 56 5.48 -15.69 -19.68
N ALA A 57 5.60 -14.39 -19.89
CA ALA A 57 4.48 -13.59 -20.37
C ALA A 57 4.00 -14.19 -21.71
N ALA A 58 2.72 -14.54 -21.80
CA ALA A 58 2.12 -14.88 -23.08
C ALA A 58 2.28 -13.66 -24.01
N PRO A 59 2.67 -13.83 -25.29
CA PRO A 59 2.72 -12.70 -26.20
C PRO A 59 1.34 -12.08 -26.21
N ALA A 60 1.25 -10.80 -25.85
CA ALA A 60 0.00 -10.06 -25.83
C ALA A 60 -0.62 -10.14 -27.22
N SER A 61 -1.56 -11.07 -27.41
CA SER A 61 -2.39 -11.13 -28.61
C SER A 61 -3.16 -9.82 -28.65
N GLY A 62 -2.92 -9.06 -29.71
CA GLY A 62 -3.37 -7.68 -29.85
C GLY A 62 -4.86 -7.49 -29.59
N GLY A 63 -5.18 -6.34 -29.01
CA GLY A 63 -6.55 -5.93 -28.80
C GLY A 63 -6.61 -4.83 -27.76
N LYS A 64 -6.79 -3.60 -28.23
CA LYS A 64 -7.14 -2.43 -27.42
C LYS A 64 -8.18 -2.79 -26.34
N ALA A 65 -7.74 -2.86 -25.08
CA ALA A 65 -8.61 -2.74 -23.92
C ALA A 65 -8.14 -1.51 -23.16
N ALA A 66 -8.64 -0.36 -23.61
CA ALA A 66 -8.59 0.87 -22.87
C ALA A 66 -9.48 0.76 -21.62
N SER A 67 -9.06 1.47 -20.58
CA SER A 67 -9.90 2.01 -19.50
C SER A 67 -10.35 1.05 -18.39
N ALA A 68 -9.49 0.87 -17.38
CA ALA A 68 -9.89 1.12 -15.99
C ALA A 68 -8.65 1.25 -15.09
N ALA A 69 -8.43 2.46 -14.58
CA ALA A 69 -7.64 2.78 -13.39
C ALA A 69 -6.19 2.24 -13.33
N ALA A 70 -5.28 2.87 -14.07
CA ALA A 70 -3.87 2.91 -13.69
C ALA A 70 -3.28 4.26 -14.13
N THR A 71 -2.81 5.01 -13.14
CA THR A 71 -2.15 6.31 -13.23
C THR A 71 -0.77 6.18 -13.88
N ALA A 72 -0.73 5.79 -15.16
CA ALA A 72 0.47 5.90 -15.97
C ALA A 72 0.30 7.12 -16.89
N PRO A 73 1.26 8.07 -16.94
CA PRO A 73 1.19 9.14 -17.93
C PRO A 73 1.24 8.48 -19.31
N ALA A 74 0.33 8.91 -20.18
CA ALA A 74 0.18 8.42 -21.54
C ALA A 74 1.35 8.85 -22.47
N ALA A 75 2.59 8.77 -22.01
CA ALA A 75 3.77 9.34 -22.67
C ALA A 75 4.75 8.30 -23.23
N LEU A 76 4.38 7.02 -23.34
CA LEU A 76 5.28 5.98 -23.87
C LEU A 76 4.63 5.11 -24.96
N SER A 77 3.63 5.63 -25.67
CA SER A 77 3.29 5.09 -26.99
C SER A 77 4.38 5.52 -28.00
N ALA A 78 5.33 4.61 -28.22
CA ALA A 78 6.47 4.59 -29.16
C ALA A 78 7.76 5.33 -28.71
N PRO A 79 8.77 4.61 -28.18
CA PRO A 79 10.06 5.17 -27.81
C PRO A 79 11.01 5.42 -29.01
N GLU A 80 10.63 5.06 -30.23
CA GLU A 80 11.51 5.15 -31.40
C GLU A 80 11.53 6.53 -32.09
N ALA A 81 10.75 7.51 -31.62
CA ALA A 81 10.63 8.83 -32.26
C ALA A 81 10.72 10.05 -31.32
N ALA A 82 11.32 9.92 -30.12
CA ALA A 82 11.50 11.05 -29.21
C ALA A 82 12.86 11.72 -29.42
N SER A 83 12.87 13.01 -29.76
CA SER A 83 14.08 13.83 -29.77
C SER A 83 14.61 14.04 -28.34
N VAL A 84 15.92 14.26 -28.17
CA VAL A 84 16.54 14.49 -26.84
C VAL A 84 15.79 15.54 -26.01
N PRO A 85 15.36 16.69 -26.56
CA PRO A 85 14.56 17.66 -25.80
C PRO A 85 13.21 17.12 -25.31
N GLN A 86 12.54 16.27 -26.11
CA GLN A 86 11.26 15.66 -25.72
C GLN A 86 11.44 14.65 -24.58
N LEU A 87 12.53 13.87 -24.59
CA LEU A 87 12.82 12.92 -23.51
C LEU A 87 13.13 13.65 -22.19
N LEU A 88 13.90 14.74 -22.25
CA LEU A 88 14.18 15.56 -21.06
C LEU A 88 12.90 16.19 -20.50
N ALA A 89 12.01 16.68 -21.36
CA ALA A 89 10.72 17.21 -20.93
C ALA A 89 9.84 16.11 -20.28
N ALA A 90 9.84 14.89 -20.82
CA ALA A 90 9.11 13.76 -20.23
C ALA A 90 9.66 13.41 -18.84
N PHE A 91 10.98 13.30 -18.69
CA PHE A 91 11.60 13.05 -17.40
C PHE A 91 11.30 14.16 -16.38
N GLN A 92 11.37 15.43 -16.78
CA GLN A 92 11.02 16.53 -15.88
C GLN A 92 9.59 16.40 -15.35
N ASN A 93 8.64 16.09 -16.24
CA ASN A 93 7.24 15.91 -15.85
C ASN A 93 7.03 14.71 -14.90
N GLU A 94 7.72 13.60 -15.14
CA GLU A 94 7.66 12.42 -14.25
C GLU A 94 8.27 12.72 -12.88
N TRP A 95 9.40 13.42 -12.85
CA TRP A 95 10.03 13.86 -11.60
C TRP A 95 9.14 14.81 -10.81
N ASP A 96 8.53 15.79 -11.46
CA ASP A 96 7.61 16.73 -10.81
C ASP A 96 6.37 16.01 -10.26
N ALA A 97 5.83 15.03 -11.01
CA ALA A 97 4.73 14.20 -10.55
C ALA A 97 5.10 13.39 -9.28
N VAL A 98 6.24 12.69 -9.29
CA VAL A 98 6.71 11.91 -8.14
C VAL A 98 6.97 12.80 -6.92
N MET A 99 7.51 14.01 -7.12
CA MET A 99 7.76 14.97 -6.04
C MET A 99 6.46 15.48 -5.41
N LEU A 100 5.45 15.81 -6.22
CA LEU A 100 4.14 16.23 -5.74
C LEU A 100 3.41 15.09 -5.02
N GLU A 101 3.43 13.87 -5.57
CA GLU A 101 2.85 12.69 -4.92
C GLU A 101 3.53 12.40 -3.58
N THR A 102 4.86 12.46 -3.52
CA THR A 102 5.61 12.26 -2.27
C THR A 102 5.26 13.32 -1.22
N PHE A 103 5.07 14.57 -1.63
CA PHE A 103 4.64 15.64 -0.72
C PHE A 103 3.22 15.37 -0.18
N THR A 104 2.27 15.06 -1.05
CA THR A 104 0.89 14.73 -0.67
C THR A 104 0.81 13.50 0.23
N LEU A 105 1.58 12.44 -0.07
CA LEU A 105 1.67 11.24 0.78
C LEU A 105 2.20 11.57 2.18
N LYS A 106 3.24 12.42 2.28
CA LYS A 106 3.75 12.87 3.58
C LYS A 106 2.72 13.69 4.34
N GLN A 107 1.97 14.56 3.66
CA GLN A 107 0.90 15.34 4.27
C GLN A 107 -0.22 14.44 4.82
N HIS A 108 -0.68 13.45 4.05
CA HIS A 108 -1.69 12.49 4.50
C HIS A 108 -1.20 11.62 5.66
N LEU A 109 0.08 11.22 5.65
CA LEU A 109 0.67 10.47 6.74
C LEU A 109 0.64 11.28 8.04
N GLU A 110 1.01 12.56 8.00
CA GLU A 110 0.97 13.42 9.19
C GLU A 110 -0.48 13.67 9.66
N GLN A 111 -1.40 13.92 8.74
CA GLN A 111 -2.82 14.10 9.05
C GLN A 111 -3.41 12.86 9.73
N THR A 112 -3.20 11.67 9.15
CA THR A 112 -3.73 10.41 9.71
C THR A 112 -3.12 10.08 11.08
N ARG A 113 -1.85 10.45 11.33
CA ARG A 113 -1.25 10.35 12.67
C ARG A 113 -1.95 11.24 13.68
N GLN A 114 -2.26 12.48 13.31
CA GLN A 114 -2.98 13.42 14.18
C GLN A 114 -4.40 12.91 14.47
N GLU A 115 -5.13 12.47 13.45
CA GLU A 115 -6.47 11.88 13.57
C GLU A 115 -6.48 10.64 14.47
N LEU A 116 -5.49 9.74 14.31
CA LEU A 116 -5.31 8.58 15.16
C LEU A 116 -5.06 8.99 16.62
N SER A 117 -4.17 9.95 16.88
CA SER A 117 -3.86 10.40 18.23
C SER A 117 -5.11 10.95 18.93
N HIS A 118 -5.90 11.76 18.21
CA HIS A 118 -7.14 12.31 18.70
C HIS A 118 -8.18 11.21 18.99
N ALA A 119 -8.33 10.23 18.10
CA ALA A 119 -9.23 9.08 18.32
C ALA A 119 -8.83 8.26 19.57
N LEU A 120 -7.53 8.06 19.80
CA LEU A 120 -7.03 7.35 20.99
C LEU A 120 -7.30 8.14 22.29
N TYR A 121 -7.13 9.46 22.28
CA TYR A 121 -7.51 10.31 23.43
C TYR A 121 -9.00 10.25 23.72
N GLN A 122 -9.84 10.30 22.68
CA GLN A 122 -11.29 10.15 22.84
C GLN A 122 -11.68 8.76 23.36
N HIS A 123 -11.00 7.71 22.91
CA HIS A 123 -11.21 6.35 23.39
C HIS A 123 -10.89 6.23 24.90
N ASP A 124 -9.75 6.74 25.38
CA ASP A 124 -9.43 6.71 26.82
C ASP A 124 -10.46 7.51 27.65
N ALA A 125 -10.86 8.70 27.15
CA ALA A 125 -11.89 9.50 27.81
C ALA A 125 -13.23 8.74 27.90
N ALA A 126 -13.66 8.08 26.82
CA ALA A 126 -14.87 7.26 26.80
C ALA A 126 -14.77 6.09 27.78
N CYS A 127 -13.64 5.38 27.85
CA CYS A 127 -13.42 4.32 28.83
C CYS A 127 -13.56 4.81 30.28
N ARG A 128 -13.06 6.01 30.61
CA ARG A 128 -13.23 6.61 31.93
C ARG A 128 -14.69 6.93 32.26
N VAL A 129 -15.44 7.43 31.27
CA VAL A 129 -16.88 7.70 31.43
C VAL A 129 -17.65 6.40 31.66
N ILE A 130 -17.38 5.37 30.86
CA ILE A 130 -18.01 4.04 31.02
C ILE A 130 -17.72 3.46 32.41
N ALA A 131 -16.47 3.54 32.88
CA ALA A 131 -16.10 3.07 34.22
C ALA A 131 -16.89 3.79 35.32
N ARG A 132 -17.00 5.13 35.24
CA ARG A 132 -17.80 5.92 36.18
C ARG A 132 -19.28 5.53 36.13
N LEU A 133 -19.87 5.46 34.94
CA LEU A 133 -21.27 5.06 34.77
C LEU A 133 -21.53 3.65 35.30
N ASN A 134 -20.60 2.71 35.12
CA ASN A 134 -20.70 1.37 35.69
C ASN A 134 -20.74 1.39 37.22
N THR A 135 -19.90 2.21 37.87
CA THR A 135 -19.92 2.37 39.33
C THR A 135 -21.22 3.02 39.83
N GLU A 136 -21.71 4.04 39.15
CA GLU A 136 -22.99 4.69 39.49
C GLU A 136 -24.18 3.73 39.29
N ASN A 137 -24.17 2.95 38.21
CA ASN A 137 -25.21 1.97 37.93
C ASN A 137 -25.25 0.86 39.00
N ALA A 138 -24.08 0.38 39.43
CA ALA A 138 -23.99 -0.59 40.53
C ALA A 138 -24.57 -0.01 41.84
N ALA A 139 -24.18 1.21 42.21
CA ALA A 139 -24.68 1.87 43.41
C ALA A 139 -26.21 2.12 43.37
N LEU A 140 -26.75 2.50 42.20
CA LEU A 140 -28.20 2.67 42.03
C LEU A 140 -28.97 1.36 42.14
N LYS A 141 -28.42 0.26 41.61
CA LYS A 141 -29.02 -1.09 41.75
C LYS A 141 -29.05 -1.54 43.21
N GLU A 142 -27.98 -1.33 43.95
CA GLU A 142 -27.94 -1.64 45.40
C GLU A 142 -28.97 -0.84 46.18
N ARG A 143 -29.08 0.48 45.93
CA ARG A 143 -30.10 1.33 46.57
C ARG A 143 -31.52 0.91 46.21
N ALA A 144 -31.78 0.56 44.96
CA ALA A 144 -33.09 0.09 44.53
C ALA A 144 -33.48 -1.23 45.23
N ALA A 145 -32.53 -2.16 45.40
CA ALA A 145 -32.74 -3.40 46.13
C ALA A 145 -33.05 -3.14 47.62
N GLN A 146 -32.38 -2.17 48.26
CA GLN A 146 -32.64 -1.77 49.65
C GLN A 146 -34.03 -1.17 49.84
N LEU A 147 -34.53 -0.41 48.87
CA LEU A 147 -35.88 0.18 48.93
C LEU A 147 -37.00 -0.82 48.60
N ALA A 148 -36.67 -1.93 47.95
CA ALA A 148 -37.62 -2.98 47.59
C ALA A 148 -37.76 -4.09 48.65
N ALA A 149 -36.89 -4.10 49.67
CA ALA A 149 -36.92 -5.00 50.82
C ALA A 149 -37.65 -4.35 52.01
#